data_AF-A0A6A4KZU2-F1
#
_entry.id   AF-A0A6A4KZU2-F1
#
_cell.length_a   1.000
_cell.length_b   1.000
_cell.length_c   1.000
_cell.angle_alpha   90.00
_cell.angle_beta   90.00
_cell.angle_gamma   90.00
#
_symmetry.space_group_name_H-M   'P 1'
#
loop_
_entity.id
_entity.type
_entity.pdbx_description
1 polymer ?
#
loop_
_entity_poly.entity_id
_entity_poly.type
_entity_poly.pdbx_seq_one_letter_code
_entity_poly.pdbx_strand_id
1 'polypeptide(L)'
;MVDNNSTSESPAETPNPNPDGNSPSENDNSIDVISRRVQESLSLAKRHKFWETQPVGQFKDLGDPSLPEGPIEPPTPLKMEPHDVPAVTRLLRNYLSQFLVAPDLDENDIEHWLLPREDVVESFLVESPETHEITDFCSFYTLPSSILGNQNYSTLKAAYSYYNVSTKTPLLQLMNDALIIAKRKDYDVFNALDVMQNEGFLKELKFGPGDGKLHYYLYNYRLNHVMRPSELGLVLL
;
A
#
# COMPACT_ATOMS: atom_id res chain seq x y z
N MET A 1 80.97 -17.21 20.07
CA MET A 1 80.70 -17.31 21.52
C MET A 1 79.18 -17.40 21.63
N VAL A 2 78.51 -18.55 21.78
CA VAL A 2 78.69 -19.67 22.76
C VAL A 2 78.58 -19.05 24.17
N ASP A 3 77.53 -19.24 25.00
CA ASP A 3 76.81 -20.42 25.55
C ASP A 3 75.39 -20.02 26.06
N ASN A 4 74.30 -20.82 26.06
CA ASN A 4 73.95 -22.01 26.90
C ASN A 4 73.98 -21.73 28.43
N ASN A 5 73.10 -22.18 29.35
CA ASN A 5 71.94 -23.09 29.47
C ASN A 5 71.37 -22.84 30.90
N SER A 6 70.15 -23.22 31.33
CA SER A 6 69.88 -24.44 32.14
C SER A 6 68.40 -24.53 32.60
N THR A 7 67.72 -25.63 32.20
CA THR A 7 66.85 -26.62 32.94
C THR A 7 66.12 -26.23 34.23
N SER A 8 64.90 -26.69 34.56
CA SER A 8 64.30 -28.06 34.63
C SER A 8 62.75 -27.98 34.46
N GLU A 9 61.90 -29.01 34.24
CA GLU A 9 61.83 -30.43 34.64
C GLU A 9 60.65 -31.12 33.86
N SER A 10 60.71 -32.45 33.64
CA SER A 10 59.66 -33.35 33.05
C SER A 10 59.11 -34.31 34.15
N PRO A 11 58.21 -35.32 33.98
CA PRO A 11 57.66 -36.01 32.77
C PRO A 11 56.12 -36.39 32.85
N ALA A 12 55.43 -36.94 31.85
CA ALA A 12 55.37 -38.39 31.54
C ALA A 12 54.51 -38.75 30.27
N GLU A 13 55.09 -39.64 29.45
CA GLU A 13 54.59 -40.82 28.66
C GLU A 13 53.19 -40.91 27.96
N THR A 14 53.23 -40.87 26.60
CA THR A 14 52.75 -41.81 25.51
C THR A 14 51.49 -42.72 25.64
N PRO A 15 50.90 -43.31 24.56
CA PRO A 15 50.80 -43.02 23.10
C PRO A 15 49.38 -43.29 22.43
N ASN A 16 49.27 -42.97 21.12
CA ASN A 16 48.14 -43.12 20.14
C ASN A 16 47.40 -44.48 20.04
N PRO A 17 46.15 -44.54 19.49
CA PRO A 17 45.96 -44.86 18.05
C PRO A 17 44.87 -44.05 17.30
N ASN A 18 44.95 -44.16 15.97
CA ASN A 18 44.31 -43.46 14.85
C ASN A 18 42.84 -43.95 14.59
N PRO A 19 42.24 -43.69 13.41
CA PRO A 19 41.46 -42.53 12.96
C PRO A 19 39.96 -42.88 12.74
N ASP A 20 39.05 -41.91 12.86
CA ASP A 20 37.80 -41.84 12.07
C ASP A 20 36.94 -40.69 12.59
N GLY A 21 36.74 -39.67 11.76
CA GLY A 21 35.98 -38.48 12.11
C GLY A 21 35.56 -37.74 10.86
N ASN A 22 34.46 -38.20 10.28
CA ASN A 22 33.73 -37.59 9.17
C ASN A 22 33.71 -36.05 9.26
N SER A 23 34.11 -35.41 8.17
CA SER A 23 33.74 -34.04 7.82
C SER A 23 32.22 -33.87 7.84
N PRO A 24 31.64 -32.80 8.42
CA PRO A 24 30.21 -32.55 8.30
C PRO A 24 29.86 -32.17 6.86
N SER A 25 28.91 -32.88 6.27
CA SER A 25 28.38 -32.60 4.93
C SER A 25 27.59 -31.29 4.91
N GLU A 26 27.88 -30.43 3.93
CA GLU A 26 27.02 -29.31 3.53
C GLU A 26 25.66 -29.84 3.07
N ASN A 27 24.62 -29.77 3.91
CA ASN A 27 23.22 -29.79 3.48
C ASN A 27 22.18 -29.41 4.56
N ASP A 28 22.59 -28.88 5.71
CA ASP A 28 21.66 -28.65 6.84
C ASP A 28 20.86 -27.33 6.78
N ASN A 29 20.94 -26.57 5.67
CA ASN A 29 20.23 -25.30 5.48
C ASN A 29 19.25 -25.32 4.30
N SER A 30 18.68 -26.47 3.93
CA SER A 30 17.62 -26.48 2.92
C SER A 30 16.32 -25.87 3.48
N ILE A 31 15.59 -25.13 2.64
CA ILE A 31 14.30 -24.51 2.96
C ILE A 31 13.30 -25.54 3.50
N ASP A 32 13.43 -26.80 3.07
CA ASP A 32 12.57 -27.90 3.50
C ASP A 32 12.81 -28.28 4.98
N VAL A 33 14.06 -28.23 5.44
CA VAL A 33 14.40 -28.51 6.86
C VAL A 33 13.91 -27.37 7.75
N ILE A 34 14.01 -26.12 7.28
CA ILE A 34 13.49 -24.94 7.98
C ILE A 34 11.96 -25.01 8.04
N SER A 35 11.30 -25.32 6.93
CA SER A 35 9.84 -25.46 6.84
C SER A 35 9.33 -26.57 7.75
N ARG A 36 10.02 -27.70 7.81
CA ARG A 36 9.68 -28.81 8.70
C ARG A 36 9.82 -28.43 10.18
N ARG A 37 10.88 -27.71 10.56
CA ARG A 37 11.07 -27.20 11.94
C ARG A 37 10.02 -26.18 12.35
N VAL A 38 9.64 -25.29 11.43
CA VAL A 38 8.55 -24.32 11.67
C VAL A 38 7.21 -25.07 11.85
N GLN A 39 6.95 -26.06 11.00
CA GLN A 39 5.73 -26.87 11.06
C GLN A 39 5.65 -27.72 12.33
N GLU A 40 6.76 -28.29 12.79
CA GLU A 40 6.84 -28.99 14.08
C GLU A 40 6.66 -28.01 15.26
N SER A 41 7.22 -26.81 15.20
CA SER A 41 7.06 -25.78 16.25
C SER A 41 5.61 -25.26 16.37
N LEU A 42 4.89 -25.16 15.26
CA LEU A 42 3.49 -24.75 15.21
C LEU A 42 2.54 -25.86 15.67
N SER A 43 2.93 -27.13 15.54
CA SER A 43 2.13 -28.27 16.03
C SER A 43 2.03 -28.34 17.56
N LEU A 44 2.99 -27.74 18.27
CA LEU A 44 2.99 -27.64 19.74
C LEU A 44 2.25 -26.41 20.29
N ALA A 45 2.01 -25.39 19.46
CA ALA A 45 1.18 -24.26 19.84
C ALA A 45 -0.30 -24.65 19.67
N LYS A 46 -1.04 -24.66 20.79
CA LYS A 46 -2.45 -25.04 20.89
C LYS A 46 -3.26 -24.63 19.65
N ARG A 47 -3.76 -25.61 18.89
CA ARG A 47 -4.79 -25.40 17.86
C ARG A 47 -6.02 -24.75 18.50
N HIS A 48 -6.25 -23.48 18.17
CA HIS A 48 -7.39 -22.72 18.67
C HIS A 48 -8.57 -22.90 17.72
N LYS A 49 -9.65 -23.53 18.20
CA LYS A 49 -10.90 -23.80 17.46
C LYS A 49 -11.44 -22.58 16.71
N PHE A 50 -11.25 -21.39 17.27
CA PHE A 50 -11.66 -20.14 16.65
C PHE A 50 -11.10 -19.97 15.22
N TRP A 51 -9.82 -20.28 14.98
CA TRP A 51 -9.19 -20.11 13.66
C TRP A 51 -9.57 -21.22 12.66
N GLU A 52 -10.09 -22.35 13.13
CA GLU A 52 -10.48 -23.47 12.27
C GLU A 52 -11.92 -23.37 11.76
N THR A 53 -12.77 -22.54 12.39
CA THR A 53 -14.19 -22.39 12.02
C THR A 53 -14.51 -21.06 11.35
N GLN A 54 -13.52 -20.18 11.12
CA GLN A 54 -13.74 -18.96 10.35
C GLN A 54 -13.57 -19.23 8.85
N PRO A 55 -14.34 -18.54 7.98
CA PRO A 55 -14.22 -18.62 6.52
C PRO A 55 -13.01 -17.80 6.03
N VAL A 56 -11.86 -17.95 6.70
CA VAL A 56 -10.60 -17.30 6.32
C VAL A 56 -9.71 -18.39 5.72
N GLY A 57 -9.06 -18.09 4.60
CA GLY A 57 -8.14 -19.02 3.93
C GLY A 57 -7.13 -19.59 4.92
N GLN A 58 -7.11 -20.92 5.04
CA GLN A 58 -6.19 -21.62 5.91
C GLN A 58 -4.84 -21.83 5.22
N PHE A 59 -3.80 -22.06 5.99
CA PHE A 59 -2.46 -22.33 5.44
C PHE A 59 -2.40 -23.55 4.50
N LYS A 60 -3.38 -24.45 4.58
CA LYS A 60 -3.54 -25.60 3.68
C LYS A 60 -4.16 -25.24 2.33
N ASP A 61 -4.69 -24.03 2.20
CA ASP A 61 -5.39 -23.51 1.03
C ASP A 61 -4.45 -22.68 0.13
N LEU A 62 -3.16 -22.58 0.50
CA LEU A 62 -2.10 -21.98 -0.31
C LEU A 62 -1.96 -22.73 -1.64
N GLY A 63 -2.40 -22.10 -2.73
CA GLY A 63 -2.32 -22.63 -4.09
C GLY A 63 -3.63 -23.14 -4.69
N ASP A 64 -4.77 -22.96 -4.02
CA ASP A 64 -6.09 -23.23 -4.62
C ASP A 64 -6.62 -21.97 -5.33
N PRO A 65 -6.60 -21.92 -6.68
CA PRO A 65 -7.06 -20.75 -7.46
C PRO A 65 -8.59 -20.59 -7.46
N SER A 66 -9.35 -21.50 -6.82
CA SER A 66 -10.81 -21.42 -6.75
C SER A 66 -11.32 -20.59 -5.56
N LEU A 67 -10.43 -20.21 -4.64
CA LEU A 67 -10.79 -19.42 -3.46
C LEU A 67 -10.68 -17.93 -3.78
N PRO A 68 -11.73 -17.13 -3.50
CA PRO A 68 -11.68 -15.69 -3.71
C PRO A 68 -10.65 -15.05 -2.76
N GLU A 69 -9.62 -14.43 -3.33
CA GLU A 69 -8.65 -13.65 -2.60
C GLU A 69 -9.21 -12.23 -2.37
N GLY A 70 -9.64 -11.93 -1.14
CA GLY A 70 -10.19 -10.62 -0.78
C GLY A 70 -11.11 -10.63 0.44
N PRO A 71 -11.57 -9.45 0.92
CA PRO A 71 -12.50 -9.35 2.04
C PRO A 71 -13.86 -10.00 1.73
N ILE A 72 -14.52 -10.55 2.77
CA ILE A 72 -15.75 -11.36 2.67
C ILE A 72 -16.92 -10.61 2.02
N GLU A 73 -16.99 -9.28 2.13
CA GLU A 73 -17.77 -8.38 1.28
C GLU A 73 -17.50 -6.94 1.76
N PRO A 74 -16.65 -6.15 1.08
CA PRO A 74 -16.60 -4.72 1.35
C PRO A 74 -17.85 -4.06 0.71
N PRO A 75 -18.46 -3.03 1.33
CA PRO A 75 -19.43 -2.20 0.62
C PRO A 75 -18.75 -1.72 -0.65
N THR A 76 -19.22 -2.19 -1.80
CA THR A 76 -18.57 -1.88 -3.07
C THR A 76 -18.84 -0.40 -3.33
N PRO A 77 -17.81 0.46 -3.42
CA PRO A 77 -18.02 1.86 -3.69
C PRO A 77 -18.82 2.03 -4.98
N LEU A 78 -19.95 2.74 -4.90
CA LEU A 78 -20.86 2.97 -6.02
C LEU A 78 -20.21 3.94 -7.00
N LYS A 79 -20.25 3.65 -8.30
CA LYS A 79 -19.76 4.60 -9.29
C LYS A 79 -20.63 5.87 -9.26
N MET A 80 -20.01 7.05 -9.24
CA MET A 80 -20.72 8.33 -9.22
C MET A 80 -21.54 8.53 -10.50
N GLU A 81 -22.77 9.01 -10.36
CA GLU A 81 -23.71 9.31 -11.45
C GLU A 81 -24.13 10.79 -11.44
N PRO A 82 -24.77 11.32 -12.52
CA PRO A 82 -25.11 12.75 -12.60
C PRO A 82 -25.99 13.27 -11.46
N HIS A 83 -26.85 12.42 -10.90
CA HIS A 83 -27.75 12.81 -9.80
C HIS A 83 -27.03 13.00 -8.46
N ASP A 84 -25.80 12.49 -8.34
CA ASP A 84 -24.98 12.60 -7.12
C ASP A 84 -24.22 13.94 -7.04
N VAL A 85 -24.12 14.67 -8.15
CA VAL A 85 -23.34 15.92 -8.25
C VAL A 85 -23.64 16.90 -7.11
N PRO A 86 -24.91 17.19 -6.75
CA PRO A 86 -25.18 18.12 -5.64
C PRO A 86 -24.65 17.62 -4.29
N ALA A 87 -24.73 16.32 -4.03
CA ALA A 87 -24.27 15.72 -2.78
C ALA A 87 -22.74 15.75 -2.69
N VAL A 88 -22.05 15.37 -3.77
CA VAL A 88 -20.59 15.40 -3.88
C VAL A 88 -20.06 16.82 -3.80
N THR A 89 -20.74 17.79 -4.43
CA THR A 89 -20.37 19.22 -4.36
C THR A 89 -20.37 19.72 -2.93
N ARG A 90 -21.45 19.47 -2.18
CA ARG A 90 -21.53 19.85 -0.77
C ARG A 90 -20.45 19.17 0.06
N LEU A 91 -20.21 17.88 -0.17
CA LEU A 91 -19.24 17.09 0.57
C LEU A 91 -17.81 17.59 0.33
N LEU A 92 -17.41 17.75 -0.95
CA LEU A 92 -16.08 18.20 -1.32
C LEU A 92 -15.83 19.65 -0.90
N ARG A 93 -16.78 20.55 -1.12
CA ARG A 93 -16.63 21.96 -0.74
C ARG A 93 -16.45 22.13 0.77
N ASN A 94 -17.21 21.39 1.58
CA ASN A 94 -17.05 21.37 3.04
C ASN A 94 -15.66 20.86 3.43
N TYR A 95 -15.21 19.76 2.83
CA TYR A 95 -13.87 19.23 3.08
C TYR A 95 -12.75 20.19 2.67
N LEU A 96 -12.86 20.83 1.49
CA LEU A 96 -11.84 21.73 0.98
C LEU A 96 -11.73 23.04 1.77
N SER A 97 -12.82 23.47 2.43
CA SER A 97 -12.85 24.69 3.25
C SER A 97 -11.89 24.69 4.44
N GLN A 98 -11.36 23.53 4.83
CA GLN A 98 -10.39 23.41 5.92
C GLN A 98 -8.95 23.73 5.50
N PHE A 99 -8.65 23.75 4.21
CA PHE A 99 -7.30 24.00 3.69
C PHE A 99 -7.07 25.49 3.44
N LEU A 100 -5.81 25.92 3.51
CA LEU A 100 -5.45 27.34 3.36
C LEU A 100 -5.56 27.80 1.90
N VAL A 101 -5.22 26.90 0.96
CA VAL A 101 -5.36 27.11 -0.49
C VAL A 101 -6.06 25.90 -1.07
N ALA A 102 -7.25 26.11 -1.61
CA ALA A 102 -8.06 25.10 -2.28
C ALA A 102 -8.98 25.78 -3.31
N PRO A 103 -9.42 25.07 -4.35
CA PRO A 103 -10.44 25.60 -5.25
C PRO A 103 -11.80 25.65 -4.55
N ASP A 104 -12.59 26.69 -4.88
CA ASP A 104 -14.01 26.75 -4.54
C ASP A 104 -14.80 26.23 -5.75
N LEU A 105 -15.21 24.96 -5.69
CA LEU A 105 -15.83 24.23 -6.81
C LEU A 105 -17.36 24.27 -6.70
N ASP A 106 -18.02 24.62 -7.80
CA ASP A 106 -19.48 24.55 -7.92
C ASP A 106 -19.96 23.21 -8.54
N GLU A 107 -21.27 23.05 -8.74
CA GLU A 107 -21.83 21.83 -9.32
C GLU A 107 -21.36 21.58 -10.77
N ASN A 108 -21.13 22.65 -11.57
CA ASN A 108 -20.61 22.51 -12.93
C ASN A 108 -19.16 22.03 -12.92
N ASP A 109 -18.35 22.54 -11.99
CA ASP A 109 -16.98 22.09 -11.80
C ASP A 109 -16.95 20.61 -11.40
N ILE A 110 -17.79 20.19 -10.45
CA ILE A 110 -17.87 18.81 -9.97
C ILE A 110 -18.32 17.88 -11.09
N GLU A 111 -19.36 18.25 -11.85
CA GLU A 111 -19.78 17.50 -13.03
C GLU A 111 -18.65 17.41 -14.07
N HIS A 112 -17.91 18.49 -14.29
CA HIS A 112 -16.85 18.52 -15.28
C HIS A 112 -15.63 17.66 -14.89
N TRP A 113 -15.19 17.74 -13.63
CA TRP A 113 -13.93 17.16 -13.18
C TRP A 113 -14.07 15.79 -12.53
N LEU A 114 -15.23 15.46 -11.94
CA LEU A 114 -15.39 14.25 -11.13
C LEU A 114 -16.41 13.26 -11.67
N LEU A 115 -17.32 13.67 -12.57
CA LEU A 115 -18.23 12.70 -13.17
C LEU A 115 -17.42 11.68 -14.00
N PRO A 116 -17.53 10.36 -13.72
CA PRO A 116 -16.63 9.37 -14.30
C PRO A 116 -16.64 9.36 -15.83
N ARG A 117 -15.43 9.36 -16.42
CA ARG A 117 -15.19 9.24 -17.86
C ARG A 117 -14.14 8.17 -18.08
N GLU A 118 -14.49 7.18 -18.89
CA GLU A 118 -13.62 6.04 -19.18
C GLU A 118 -12.24 6.50 -19.63
N ASP A 119 -11.19 5.92 -19.03
CA ASP A 119 -9.78 6.24 -19.25
C ASP A 119 -9.40 7.72 -19.05
N VAL A 120 -10.20 8.48 -18.31
CA VAL A 120 -9.90 9.87 -17.93
C VAL A 120 -9.99 10.06 -16.42
N VAL A 121 -11.16 9.84 -15.82
CA VAL A 121 -11.38 10.01 -14.38
C VAL A 121 -12.39 8.99 -13.86
N GLU A 122 -12.10 8.42 -12.71
CA GLU A 122 -12.96 7.49 -12.01
C GLU A 122 -13.30 8.08 -10.63
N SER A 123 -14.58 8.03 -10.26
CA SER A 123 -15.08 8.51 -8.97
C SER A 123 -16.08 7.51 -8.39
N PHE A 124 -15.90 7.20 -7.12
CA PHE A 124 -16.72 6.24 -6.39
C PHE A 124 -17.19 6.80 -5.06
N LEU A 125 -18.41 6.47 -4.70
CA LEU A 125 -19.16 6.97 -3.56
C LEU A 125 -19.37 5.86 -2.53
N VAL A 126 -19.43 6.26 -1.27
CA VAL A 126 -19.93 5.41 -0.19
C VAL A 126 -21.25 5.99 0.28
N GLU A 127 -22.27 5.15 0.27
CA GLU A 127 -23.61 5.47 0.70
C GLU A 127 -23.86 4.87 2.10
N SER A 128 -24.49 5.64 2.98
CA SER A 128 -24.93 5.13 4.28
C SER A 128 -26.03 4.07 4.09
N PRO A 129 -25.88 2.86 4.66
CA PRO A 129 -26.90 1.80 4.54
C PRO A 129 -28.20 2.13 5.28
N GLU A 130 -28.17 3.12 6.18
CA GLU A 130 -29.31 3.51 7.01
C GLU A 130 -30.09 4.69 6.42
N THR A 131 -29.37 5.66 5.85
CA THR A 131 -29.95 6.95 5.42
C THR A 131 -29.95 7.13 3.91
N HIS A 132 -29.23 6.29 3.18
CA HIS A 132 -29.01 6.43 1.74
C HIS A 132 -28.31 7.75 1.35
N GLU A 133 -27.67 8.43 2.30
CA GLU A 133 -26.89 9.63 2.04
C GLU A 133 -25.46 9.26 1.63
N ILE A 134 -24.89 10.02 0.67
CA ILE A 134 -23.49 9.93 0.31
C ILE A 134 -22.64 10.50 1.45
N THR A 135 -21.80 9.65 2.05
CA THR A 135 -20.97 10.00 3.21
C THR A 135 -19.51 10.21 2.85
N ASP A 136 -19.00 9.45 1.90
CA ASP A 136 -17.59 9.45 1.53
C ASP A 136 -17.48 9.34 0.01
N PHE A 137 -16.36 9.79 -0.57
CA PHE A 137 -16.02 9.47 -1.95
C PHE A 137 -14.52 9.45 -2.17
N CYS A 138 -14.08 8.69 -3.17
CA CYS A 138 -12.71 8.70 -3.66
C CYS A 138 -12.67 8.84 -5.17
N SER A 139 -11.60 9.44 -5.69
CA SER A 139 -11.42 9.63 -7.13
C SER A 139 -9.96 9.52 -7.54
N PHE A 140 -9.74 9.13 -8.79
CA PHE A 140 -8.44 9.11 -9.43
C PHE A 140 -8.56 9.31 -10.93
N TYR A 141 -7.55 9.93 -11.55
CA TYR A 141 -7.50 10.14 -12.99
C TYR A 141 -6.44 9.25 -13.65
N THR A 142 -6.66 8.95 -14.93
CA THR A 142 -5.76 8.15 -15.76
C THR A 142 -4.71 9.06 -16.39
N LEU A 143 -3.43 8.71 -16.26
CA LEU A 143 -2.36 9.37 -17.02
C LEU A 143 -1.43 8.30 -17.61
N PRO A 144 -1.65 7.89 -18.87
CA PRO A 144 -0.80 6.91 -19.51
C PRO A 144 0.57 7.50 -19.84
N SER A 145 1.63 6.72 -19.62
CA SER A 145 3.00 7.09 -19.98
C SER A 145 3.58 6.11 -20.99
N SER A 146 4.22 6.63 -22.04
CA SER A 146 4.92 5.78 -23.01
C SER A 146 6.19 5.19 -22.40
N ILE A 147 6.37 3.87 -22.53
CA ILE A 147 7.56 3.17 -22.07
C ILE A 147 8.58 3.13 -23.21
N LEU A 148 9.69 3.85 -23.04
CA LEU A 148 10.74 3.94 -24.05
C LEU A 148 11.68 2.73 -23.98
N GLY A 149 11.92 2.09 -25.12
CA GLY A 149 12.96 1.06 -25.26
C GLY A 149 12.65 -0.31 -24.63
N ASN A 150 11.38 -0.61 -24.31
CA ASN A 150 10.95 -1.92 -23.82
C ASN A 150 10.30 -2.73 -24.94
N GLN A 151 10.69 -4.01 -25.09
CA GLN A 151 10.19 -4.88 -26.17
C GLN A 151 8.81 -5.50 -25.88
N ASN A 152 8.43 -5.60 -24.60
CA ASN A 152 7.24 -6.31 -24.14
C ASN A 152 6.09 -5.35 -23.80
N TYR A 153 6.39 -4.12 -23.41
CA TYR A 153 5.41 -3.14 -22.96
C TYR A 153 5.67 -1.77 -23.60
N SER A 154 4.61 -1.13 -24.08
CA SER A 154 4.69 0.20 -24.73
C SER A 154 4.09 1.33 -23.89
N THR A 155 3.21 1.00 -22.93
CA THR A 155 2.46 1.97 -22.14
C THR A 155 2.39 1.51 -20.69
N LEU A 156 2.55 2.46 -19.77
CA LEU A 156 2.25 2.33 -18.35
C LEU A 156 0.92 3.04 -18.07
N LYS A 157 -0.11 2.29 -17.66
CA LYS A 157 -1.41 2.84 -17.28
C LYS A 157 -1.37 3.21 -15.79
N ALA A 158 -1.06 4.47 -15.50
CA ALA A 158 -0.98 4.97 -14.13
C ALA A 158 -2.28 5.65 -13.70
N ALA A 159 -2.73 5.35 -12.49
CA ALA A 159 -3.77 6.07 -11.78
C ALA A 159 -3.12 7.12 -10.90
N TYR A 160 -3.69 8.32 -10.83
CA TYR A 160 -3.26 9.39 -9.94
C TYR A 160 -4.43 9.75 -9.02
N SER A 161 -4.22 9.62 -7.71
CA SER A 161 -5.18 10.02 -6.70
C SER A 161 -5.56 11.48 -6.90
N TYR A 162 -6.87 11.76 -6.89
CA TYR A 162 -7.40 13.09 -7.10
C TYR A 162 -8.00 13.61 -5.79
N TYR A 163 -9.31 13.84 -5.72
CA TYR A 163 -9.99 14.25 -4.49
C TYR A 163 -10.60 13.06 -3.76
N ASN A 164 -10.39 12.99 -2.45
CA ASN A 164 -10.95 11.95 -1.59
C ASN A 164 -11.50 12.59 -0.32
N VAL A 165 -12.74 12.26 0.03
CA VAL A 165 -13.40 12.75 1.25
C VAL A 165 -13.85 11.57 2.08
N SER A 166 -13.39 11.54 3.33
CA SER A 166 -13.65 10.51 4.33
C SER A 166 -14.32 11.15 5.55
N THR A 167 -15.52 10.70 5.89
CA THR A 167 -16.33 11.15 7.04
C THR A 167 -16.74 9.99 7.95
N LYS A 168 -17.22 8.88 7.38
CA LYS A 168 -17.67 7.68 8.12
C LYS A 168 -16.69 6.53 7.94
N THR A 169 -16.21 6.37 6.71
CA THR A 169 -15.24 5.34 6.37
C THR A 169 -13.83 5.85 6.70
N PRO A 170 -13.01 5.14 7.50
CA PRO A 170 -11.64 5.57 7.76
C PRO A 170 -10.86 5.78 6.45
N LEU A 171 -10.10 6.89 6.35
CA LEU A 171 -9.38 7.23 5.12
C LEU A 171 -8.48 6.10 4.61
N LEU A 172 -7.82 5.38 5.53
CA LEU A 172 -7.00 4.21 5.19
C LEU A 172 -7.80 3.13 4.45
N GLN A 173 -9.02 2.83 4.91
CA GLN A 173 -9.92 1.87 4.28
C GLN A 173 -10.41 2.37 2.92
N LEU A 174 -10.86 3.63 2.87
CA LEU A 174 -11.36 4.24 1.63
C LEU A 174 -10.30 4.22 0.51
N MET A 175 -9.04 4.53 0.86
CA MET A 175 -7.94 4.50 -0.10
C MET A 175 -7.49 3.08 -0.44
N ASN A 176 -7.56 2.13 0.49
CA ASN A 176 -7.35 0.72 0.17
C ASN A 176 -8.37 0.22 -0.87
N ASP A 177 -9.64 0.61 -0.73
CA ASP A 177 -10.69 0.25 -1.69
C ASP A 177 -10.44 0.91 -3.06
N ALA A 178 -9.95 2.15 -3.10
CA ALA A 178 -9.53 2.80 -4.34
C ALA A 178 -8.39 2.03 -5.05
N LEU A 179 -7.40 1.51 -4.31
CA LEU A 179 -6.32 0.67 -4.86
C LEU A 179 -6.86 -0.63 -5.44
N ILE A 180 -7.80 -1.29 -4.75
CA ILE A 180 -8.45 -2.51 -5.23
C ILE A 180 -9.21 -2.22 -6.53
N ILE A 181 -9.94 -1.12 -6.60
CA ILE A 181 -10.68 -0.71 -7.80
C ILE A 181 -9.72 -0.42 -8.96
N ALA A 182 -8.65 0.33 -8.72
CA ALA A 182 -7.63 0.59 -9.73
C ALA A 182 -7.01 -0.72 -10.24
N LYS A 183 -6.70 -1.67 -9.35
CA LYS A 183 -6.17 -2.98 -9.76
C LYS A 183 -7.17 -3.77 -10.62
N ARG A 184 -8.46 -3.76 -10.26
CA ARG A 184 -9.53 -4.40 -11.04
C ARG A 184 -9.78 -3.74 -12.40
N LYS A 185 -9.34 -2.49 -12.58
CA LYS A 185 -9.39 -1.72 -13.83
C LYS A 185 -8.07 -1.74 -14.62
N ASP A 186 -7.20 -2.70 -14.30
CA ASP A 186 -5.93 -2.95 -14.98
C ASP A 186 -4.97 -1.75 -14.97
N TYR A 187 -4.97 -0.97 -13.89
CA TYR A 187 -3.91 0.00 -13.65
C TYR A 187 -2.64 -0.68 -13.13
N ASP A 188 -1.50 -0.21 -13.62
CA ASP A 188 -0.18 -0.77 -13.30
C ASP A 188 0.38 -0.22 -11.98
N VAL A 189 0.06 1.06 -11.70
CA VAL A 189 0.55 1.80 -10.53
C VAL A 189 -0.47 2.84 -10.10
N PHE A 190 -0.48 3.14 -8.80
CA PHE A 190 -1.31 4.18 -8.21
C PHE A 190 -0.42 5.22 -7.54
N ASN A 191 -0.43 6.43 -8.07
CA ASN A 191 0.35 7.57 -7.59
C ASN A 191 -0.51 8.46 -6.71
N ALA A 192 0.09 9.06 -5.68
CA ALA A 192 -0.57 10.03 -4.82
C ALA A 192 0.45 11.09 -4.38
N LEU A 193 -0.02 12.34 -4.26
CA LEU A 193 0.75 13.42 -3.64
C LEU A 193 0.58 13.38 -2.12
N ASP A 194 1.53 13.96 -1.39
CA ASP A 194 1.51 14.14 0.07
C ASP A 194 0.69 15.35 0.53
N VAL A 195 -0.17 15.89 -0.35
CA VAL A 195 -1.07 17.00 -0.03
C VAL A 195 -2.28 16.53 0.80
N MET A 196 -3.03 17.49 1.35
CA MET A 196 -4.23 17.22 2.17
C MET A 196 -3.92 16.27 3.35
N GLN A 197 -4.73 15.23 3.60
CA GLN A 197 -4.47 14.23 4.64
C GLN A 197 -3.84 12.94 4.08
N ASN A 198 -3.30 12.96 2.86
CA ASN A 198 -2.85 11.75 2.20
C ASN A 198 -1.71 11.03 2.95
N GLU A 199 -0.83 11.78 3.62
CA GLU A 199 0.26 11.24 4.43
C GLU A 199 -0.21 10.16 5.43
N GLY A 200 -1.44 10.28 5.93
CA GLY A 200 -2.02 9.32 6.87
C GLY A 200 -2.20 7.89 6.34
N PHE A 201 -2.29 7.69 5.02
CA PHE A 201 -2.42 6.35 4.42
C PHE A 201 -1.18 5.88 3.65
N LEU A 202 -0.29 6.78 3.22
CA LEU A 202 0.81 6.45 2.30
C LEU A 202 1.66 5.29 2.83
N LYS A 203 2.15 5.39 4.06
CA LYS A 203 3.03 4.37 4.65
C LYS A 203 2.30 3.04 4.87
N GLU A 204 1.10 3.09 5.41
CA GLU A 204 0.30 1.91 5.75
C GLU A 204 -0.14 1.13 4.50
N LEU A 205 -0.43 1.84 3.40
CA LEU A 205 -0.74 1.24 2.09
C LEU A 205 0.49 1.01 1.21
N LYS A 206 1.69 1.05 1.79
CA LYS A 206 2.97 0.71 1.13
C LYS A 206 3.32 1.59 -0.07
N PHE A 207 2.88 2.85 -0.08
CA PHE A 207 3.39 3.83 -1.04
C PHE A 207 4.88 4.07 -0.78
N GLY A 208 5.66 4.08 -1.86
CA GLY A 208 7.06 4.48 -1.84
C GLY A 208 7.22 5.93 -2.32
N PRO A 209 8.15 6.72 -1.74
CA PRO A 209 8.45 8.04 -2.26
C PRO A 209 9.04 7.91 -3.68
N GLY A 210 8.52 8.71 -4.61
CA GLY A 210 9.13 8.90 -5.91
C GLY A 210 10.41 9.74 -5.83
N ASP A 211 11.09 9.89 -6.97
CA ASP A 211 12.26 10.76 -7.13
C ASP A 211 11.88 12.22 -7.46
N GLY A 212 10.67 12.43 -8.00
CA GLY A 212 10.11 13.73 -8.36
C GLY A 212 9.55 14.52 -7.17
N LYS A 213 9.56 15.85 -7.30
CA LYS A 213 8.86 16.79 -6.41
C LYS A 213 7.95 17.69 -7.23
N LEU A 214 6.71 17.86 -6.79
CA LEU A 214 5.79 18.82 -7.38
C LEU A 214 5.81 20.11 -6.55
N HIS A 215 6.17 21.22 -7.18
CA HIS A 215 6.25 22.53 -6.52
C HIS A 215 5.08 23.42 -6.95
N TYR A 216 4.39 24.01 -5.98
CA TYR A 216 3.27 24.91 -6.20
C TYR A 216 3.74 26.37 -6.11
N TYR A 217 3.35 27.18 -7.09
CA TYR A 217 3.69 28.60 -7.17
C TYR A 217 2.42 29.43 -7.36
N LEU A 218 2.34 30.57 -6.67
CA LEU A 218 1.30 31.56 -6.88
C LEU A 218 1.90 32.77 -7.60
N TYR A 219 1.23 33.24 -8.65
CA TYR A 219 1.63 34.45 -9.34
C TYR A 219 0.96 35.67 -8.70
N ASN A 220 1.75 36.71 -8.42
CA ASN A 220 1.28 37.97 -7.84
C ASN A 220 0.50 37.80 -6.52
N TYR A 221 0.85 36.79 -5.71
CA TYR A 221 0.24 36.54 -4.40
C TYR A 221 1.30 36.20 -3.36
N ARG A 222 1.18 36.76 -2.16
CA ARG A 222 2.11 36.53 -1.05
C ARG A 222 1.42 35.72 0.05
N LEU A 223 2.04 34.64 0.46
CA LEU A 223 1.61 33.85 1.61
C LEU A 223 2.20 34.41 2.90
N ASN A 224 1.43 34.36 3.99
CA ASN A 224 1.85 34.85 5.29
C ASN A 224 2.89 33.93 5.98
N HIS A 225 2.98 32.67 5.53
CA HIS A 225 3.95 31.67 5.99
C HIS A 225 4.21 30.63 4.90
N VAL A 226 5.24 29.81 5.09
CA VAL A 226 5.50 28.64 4.23
C VAL A 226 4.44 27.58 4.54
N MET A 227 3.67 27.20 3.52
CA MET A 227 2.63 26.19 3.66
C MET A 227 3.21 24.78 3.75
N ARG A 228 2.63 23.95 4.61
CA ARG A 228 2.83 22.49 4.58
C ARG A 228 2.01 21.86 3.45
N PRO A 229 2.41 20.73 2.87
CA PRO A 229 1.61 20.00 1.89
C PRO A 229 0.18 19.72 2.39
N SER A 230 0.02 19.44 3.68
CA SER A 230 -1.28 19.21 4.32
C SER A 230 -2.20 20.43 4.46
N GLU A 231 -1.69 21.63 4.20
CA GLU A 231 -2.48 22.88 4.16
C GLU A 231 -2.96 23.22 2.74
N LEU A 232 -2.58 22.42 1.74
CA LEU A 232 -2.93 22.58 0.33
C LEU A 232 -4.01 21.57 -0.07
N GLY A 233 -5.16 22.08 -0.51
CA GLY A 233 -6.31 21.32 -1.03
C GLY A 233 -6.43 21.35 -2.55
N LEU A 234 -5.31 21.50 -3.27
CA LEU A 234 -5.29 21.59 -4.72
C LEU A 234 -4.47 20.42 -5.30
N VAL A 235 -5.08 19.71 -6.24
CA VAL A 235 -4.38 18.74 -7.10
C VAL A 235 -4.36 19.31 -8.51
N LEU A 236 -3.16 19.54 -9.05
CA LEU A 236 -2.97 19.95 -10.44
C LEU A 236 -2.93 18.73 -11.35
N LEU A 237 -3.55 18.85 -12.53
CA LEU A 237 -3.46 17.89 -13.62
C LEU A 237 -2.26 18.20 -14.53
#